data_AF-A0A9D5UM68-F1
#
_entry.id   AF-A0A9D5UM68-F1
#
_cell.length_a   1.000
_cell.length_b   1.000
_cell.length_c   1.000
_cell.angle_alpha   90.00
_cell.angle_beta   90.00
_cell.angle_gamma   90.00
#
_symmetry.space_group_name_H-M   'P 1'
#
loop_
_entity.id
_entity.type
_entity.pdbx_description
1 polymer ?
#
loop_
_entity_poly.entity_id
_entity_poly.type
_entity_poly.pdbx_seq_one_letter_code
_entity_poly.pdbx_strand_id
1 'polypeptide(L)'
;SDEIVKANPSLEAPETQVIREASRMRDAAIKAWAQMMGNQKPVDADSISLDMFKDKAALNIKAGLFLGELAKSEKLEPSDAEMDIAINDMVKAYDNPAEIKKRYQEDKGLREQIYNKILEDKALDKFIEKSGAKQKEIDYKGALELSSKVNT
;
A
#
# COMPACT_ATOMS: atom_id res chain seq x y z
N SER A 1 4.00 -4.94 -7.47
CA SER A 1 2.74 -5.19 -8.19
C SER A 1 2.97 -5.79 -9.57
N ASP A 2 3.76 -5.17 -10.46
CA ASP A 2 3.91 -5.64 -11.84
C ASP A 2 4.48 -7.06 -11.96
N GLU A 3 5.47 -7.41 -11.14
CA GLU A 3 6.02 -8.77 -11.10
C GLU A 3 5.00 -9.81 -10.59
N ILE A 4 4.20 -9.44 -9.59
CA ILE A 4 3.10 -10.26 -9.07
C ILE A 4 2.04 -10.50 -10.16
N VAL A 5 1.64 -9.45 -10.87
CA VAL A 5 0.63 -9.55 -11.93
C VAL A 5 1.15 -10.33 -13.14
N LYS A 6 2.43 -10.18 -13.50
CA LYS A 6 3.07 -10.99 -14.55
C LYS A 6 3.09 -12.48 -14.20
N ALA A 7 3.28 -12.82 -12.92
CA ALA A 7 3.22 -14.20 -12.45
C ALA A 7 1.79 -14.78 -12.47
N ASN A 8 0.76 -13.94 -12.59
CA ASN A 8 -0.64 -14.38 -12.61
C ASN A 8 -1.54 -13.51 -13.53
N PRO A 9 -1.40 -13.65 -14.86
CA PRO A 9 -2.04 -12.76 -15.83
C PRO A 9 -3.57 -12.94 -15.94
N SER A 10 -4.11 -14.09 -15.54
CA SER A 10 -5.54 -14.41 -15.60
C SER A 10 -6.37 -13.78 -14.48
N LEU A 11 -5.73 -13.12 -13.52
CA LEU A 11 -6.42 -12.52 -12.39
C LEU A 11 -7.09 -11.20 -12.82
N GLU A 12 -8.41 -11.14 -12.70
CA GLU A 12 -9.21 -9.96 -13.05
C GLU A 12 -9.45 -9.09 -11.81
N ALA A 13 -9.37 -7.77 -11.98
CA ALA A 13 -9.70 -6.82 -10.93
C ALA A 13 -11.15 -6.37 -11.10
N PRO A 14 -12.03 -6.53 -10.07
CA PRO A 14 -13.38 -6.00 -10.15
C PRO A 14 -13.38 -4.49 -10.34
N GLU A 15 -14.12 -3.99 -11.34
CA GLU A 15 -14.12 -2.56 -11.71
C GLU A 15 -14.45 -1.64 -10.53
N THR A 16 -15.38 -2.06 -9.67
CA THR A 16 -15.76 -1.31 -8.46
C THR A 16 -14.59 -1.14 -7.48
N GLN A 17 -13.71 -2.13 -7.38
CA GLN A 17 -12.50 -2.06 -6.55
C GLN A 17 -11.43 -1.18 -7.22
N VAL A 18 -11.29 -1.26 -8.55
CA VAL A 18 -10.38 -0.39 -9.31
C VAL A 18 -10.76 1.07 -9.16
N ILE A 19 -12.04 1.40 -9.31
CA ILE A 19 -12.55 2.77 -9.14
C ILE A 19 -12.28 3.28 -7.73
N ARG A 20 -12.50 2.45 -6.70
CA ARG A 20 -12.25 2.82 -5.31
C ARG A 20 -10.77 3.08 -5.05
N GLU A 21 -9.88 2.23 -5.56
CA GLU A 21 -8.44 2.43 -5.41
C GLU A 21 -7.96 3.64 -6.20
N ALA A 22 -8.45 3.85 -7.42
CA ALA A 22 -8.16 5.04 -8.23
C ALA A 22 -8.58 6.33 -7.50
N SER A 23 -9.74 6.33 -6.84
CA SER A 23 -10.20 7.46 -6.03
C SER A 23 -9.28 7.71 -4.84
N ARG A 24 -8.88 6.65 -4.13
CA ARG A 24 -7.93 6.74 -3.01
C ARG A 24 -6.59 7.32 -3.46
N MET A 25 -6.09 6.88 -4.62
CA MET A 25 -4.84 7.39 -5.19
C MET A 25 -4.94 8.87 -5.59
N ARG A 26 -6.06 9.28 -6.21
CA ARG A 26 -6.32 10.69 -6.52
C ARG A 26 -6.34 11.55 -5.26
N ASP A 27 -7.05 11.12 -4.22
CA ASP A 27 -7.13 11.86 -2.96
C ASP A 27 -5.75 11.98 -2.29
N ALA A 28 -4.94 10.92 -2.37
CA ALA A 28 -3.56 10.95 -1.89
C ALA A 28 -2.68 11.93 -2.69
N ALA A 29 -2.82 11.97 -4.02
CA ALA A 29 -2.10 12.90 -4.88
C ALA A 29 -2.47 14.36 -4.58
N ILE A 30 -3.76 14.67 -4.38
CA ILE A 30 -4.24 16.01 -3.99
C ILE A 30 -3.63 16.42 -2.65
N LYS A 31 -3.66 15.53 -1.65
CA LYS A 31 -3.08 15.79 -0.32
C LYS A 31 -1.58 16.04 -0.40
N ALA A 32 -0.85 15.20 -1.13
CA ALA A 32 0.61 15.35 -1.30
C ALA A 32 0.97 16.69 -1.97
N TRP A 33 0.20 17.08 -3.00
CA TRP A 33 0.39 18.36 -3.66
C TRP A 33 0.09 19.54 -2.71
N ALA A 34 -0.98 19.47 -1.93
CA ALA A 34 -1.32 20.51 -0.95
C ALA A 34 -0.20 20.71 0.08
N GLN A 35 0.37 19.60 0.59
CA GLN A 35 1.52 19.66 1.50
C GLN A 35 2.75 20.33 0.85
N MET A 36 3.05 19.99 -0.42
CA MET A 36 4.18 20.57 -1.14
C MET A 36 4.01 22.08 -1.40
N MET A 37 2.79 22.52 -1.68
CA MET A 37 2.45 23.92 -1.95
C MET A 37 2.13 24.73 -0.68
N GLY A 38 2.38 24.18 0.51
CA GLY A 38 2.12 24.85 1.80
C GLY A 38 0.64 25.21 2.01
N ASN A 39 -0.27 24.39 1.49
CA ASN A 39 -1.72 24.61 1.49
C ASN A 39 -2.17 25.96 0.87
N GLN A 40 -1.33 26.61 0.07
CA GLN A 40 -1.60 27.97 -0.43
C GLN A 40 -2.59 28.03 -1.59
N LYS A 41 -2.75 26.93 -2.33
CA LYS A 41 -3.74 26.82 -3.41
C LYS A 41 -4.51 25.52 -3.23
N PRO A 42 -5.85 25.51 -3.41
CA PRO A 42 -6.59 24.27 -3.61
C PRO A 42 -6.20 23.68 -4.97
N VAL A 43 -5.96 22.37 -5.03
CA VAL A 43 -6.02 21.66 -6.32
C VAL A 43 -7.48 21.69 -6.74
N ASP A 44 -7.73 22.02 -8.01
CA ASP A 44 -9.03 21.71 -8.60
C ASP A 44 -9.13 20.19 -8.72
N ALA A 45 -9.85 19.55 -7.79
CA ALA A 45 -9.97 18.09 -7.76
C ALA A 45 -10.59 17.52 -9.05
N ASP A 46 -11.37 18.33 -9.78
CA ASP A 46 -11.98 17.96 -11.05
C ASP A 46 -10.98 18.00 -12.21
N SER A 47 -9.85 18.73 -12.05
CA SER A 47 -8.75 18.72 -13.01
C SER A 47 -7.93 17.43 -12.99
N ILE A 48 -8.04 16.65 -11.91
CA ILE A 48 -7.36 15.36 -11.78
C ILE A 48 -8.34 14.24 -12.10
N SER A 49 -8.33 13.80 -13.36
CA SER A 49 -9.18 12.71 -13.82
C SER A 49 -8.86 11.39 -13.13
N LEU A 50 -9.90 10.64 -12.77
CA LEU A 50 -9.80 9.30 -12.21
C LEU A 50 -9.13 8.32 -13.19
N ASP A 51 -9.29 8.53 -14.50
CA ASP A 51 -8.74 7.66 -15.55
C ASP A 51 -7.22 7.59 -15.48
N MET A 52 -6.56 8.65 -14.98
CA MET A 52 -5.10 8.68 -14.79
C MET A 52 -4.60 7.63 -13.81
N PHE A 53 -5.47 7.13 -12.92
CA PHE A 53 -5.11 6.16 -11.88
C PHE A 53 -5.62 4.75 -12.17
N LYS A 54 -6.54 4.56 -13.13
CA LYS A 54 -7.25 3.28 -13.34
C LYS A 54 -6.30 2.12 -13.62
N ASP A 55 -5.31 2.30 -14.50
CA ASP A 55 -4.36 1.23 -14.83
C ASP A 55 -3.53 0.82 -13.62
N LYS A 56 -3.01 1.80 -12.88
CA LYS A 56 -2.22 1.53 -11.67
C LYS A 56 -3.08 0.93 -10.55
N ALA A 57 -4.29 1.42 -10.39
CA ALA A 57 -5.26 0.90 -9.43
C ALA A 57 -5.61 -0.56 -9.75
N ALA A 58 -5.80 -0.91 -11.03
CA ALA A 58 -6.03 -2.28 -11.46
C ALA A 58 -4.84 -3.19 -11.09
N LEU A 59 -3.61 -2.74 -11.30
CA LEU A 59 -2.41 -3.48 -10.89
C LEU A 59 -2.35 -3.69 -9.37
N ASN A 60 -2.68 -2.66 -8.58
CA ASN A 60 -2.69 -2.76 -7.12
C ASN A 60 -3.77 -3.73 -6.62
N ILE A 61 -4.98 -3.67 -7.18
CA ILE A 61 -6.07 -4.59 -6.82
C ILE A 61 -5.70 -6.03 -7.17
N LYS A 62 -5.16 -6.30 -8.36
CA LYS A 62 -4.72 -7.65 -8.73
C LYS A 62 -3.63 -8.17 -7.79
N ALA A 63 -2.65 -7.32 -7.46
CA ALA A 63 -1.58 -7.70 -6.53
C ALA A 63 -2.14 -8.01 -5.14
N GLY A 64 -3.02 -7.17 -4.59
CA GLY A 64 -3.64 -7.41 -3.28
C GLY A 64 -4.50 -8.67 -3.24
N LEU A 65 -5.28 -8.95 -4.30
CA LEU A 65 -6.05 -10.18 -4.42
C LEU A 65 -5.15 -11.42 -4.44
N PHE A 66 -4.05 -11.36 -5.19
CA PHE A 66 -3.08 -12.45 -5.23
C PHE A 66 -2.40 -12.67 -3.88
N LEU A 67 -1.89 -11.61 -3.26
CA LEU A 67 -1.23 -11.69 -1.96
C LEU A 67 -2.18 -12.18 -0.88
N GLY A 68 -3.45 -11.77 -0.92
CA GLY A 68 -4.49 -12.30 -0.04
C GLY A 68 -4.75 -13.80 -0.24
N GLU A 69 -4.73 -14.29 -1.48
CA GLU A 69 -4.88 -15.72 -1.74
C GLU A 69 -3.65 -16.53 -1.33
N LEU A 70 -2.45 -16.00 -1.60
CA LEU A 70 -1.20 -16.60 -1.16
C LEU A 70 -1.13 -16.66 0.38
N ALA A 71 -1.53 -15.59 1.06
CA ALA A 71 -1.62 -15.58 2.51
C ALA A 71 -2.51 -16.70 3.04
N LYS A 72 -3.67 -16.94 2.41
CA LYS A 72 -4.56 -18.05 2.77
C LYS A 72 -3.94 -19.42 2.50
N SER A 73 -3.33 -19.61 1.32
CA SER A 73 -2.75 -20.92 0.95
C SER A 73 -1.57 -21.29 1.84
N GLU A 74 -0.77 -20.30 2.24
CA GLU A 74 0.38 -20.47 3.14
C GLU A 74 -0.01 -20.38 4.63
N LYS A 75 -1.29 -20.13 4.94
CA LYS A 75 -1.81 -19.97 6.31
C LYS A 75 -1.03 -18.91 7.11
N LEU A 76 -0.75 -17.78 6.46
CA LEU A 76 -0.08 -16.66 7.09
C LEU A 76 -1.05 -15.92 8.00
N GLU A 77 -0.58 -15.59 9.19
CA GLU A 77 -1.30 -14.75 10.14
C GLU A 77 -0.30 -13.80 10.82
N PRO A 78 -0.58 -12.49 10.87
CA PRO A 78 0.07 -11.56 11.77
C PRO A 78 -0.07 -12.02 13.22
N SER A 79 1.06 -12.15 13.90
CA SER A 79 1.11 -12.37 15.35
C SER A 79 0.80 -11.08 16.11
N ASP A 80 0.37 -11.21 17.36
CA ASP A 80 0.15 -10.05 18.24
C ASP A 80 1.43 -9.22 18.43
N ALA A 81 2.60 -9.86 18.44
CA ALA A 81 3.88 -9.17 18.51
C ALA A 81 4.15 -8.29 17.28
N GLU A 82 3.89 -8.80 16.07
CA GLU A 82 4.02 -8.03 14.82
C GLU A 82 3.02 -6.86 14.80
N MET A 83 1.78 -7.09 15.26
CA MET A 83 0.76 -6.04 15.41
C MET A 83 1.22 -4.93 16.35
N ASP A 84 1.74 -5.29 17.52
CA ASP A 84 2.24 -4.32 18.50
C ASP A 84 3.44 -3.54 17.99
N ILE A 85 4.39 -4.19 17.31
CA ILE A 85 5.53 -3.53 16.68
C ILE A 85 5.06 -2.52 15.65
N ALA A 86 4.17 -2.91 14.73
CA ALA A 86 3.66 -2.03 13.68
C ALA A 86 2.90 -0.82 14.25
N ILE A 87 2.05 -1.03 15.27
CA ILE A 87 1.36 0.07 15.97
C ILE A 87 2.37 0.99 16.62
N ASN A 88 3.34 0.45 17.36
CA ASN A 88 4.37 1.25 18.03
C ASN A 88 5.17 2.09 17.04
N ASP A 89 5.59 1.49 15.92
CA ASP A 89 6.38 2.18 14.89
C ASP A 89 5.61 3.33 14.24
N MET A 90 4.32 3.12 13.97
CA MET A 90 3.48 4.16 13.39
C MET A 90 3.26 5.34 14.36
N VAL A 91 3.09 5.08 15.66
CA VAL A 91 2.76 6.15 16.61
C VAL A 91 3.99 6.90 17.13
N LYS A 92 5.21 6.39 16.96
CA LYS A 92 6.46 7.01 17.47
C LYS A 92 6.68 8.46 17.04
N ALA A 93 6.18 8.84 15.86
CA ALA A 93 6.34 10.19 15.31
C ALA A 93 5.29 11.20 15.82
N TYR A 94 4.31 10.76 16.62
CA TYR A 94 3.26 11.63 17.16
C TYR A 94 3.67 12.22 18.50
N ASP A 95 3.18 13.42 18.81
CA ASP A 95 3.46 14.11 20.07
C ASP A 95 2.89 13.37 21.30
N ASN A 96 1.80 12.60 21.13
CA ASN A 96 1.22 11.76 22.18
C ASN A 96 1.07 10.29 21.74
N PRO A 97 2.17 9.52 21.68
CA PRO A 97 2.15 8.16 21.12
C PRO A 97 1.30 7.18 21.94
N ALA A 98 1.19 7.38 23.25
CA ALA A 98 0.43 6.50 24.15
C ALA A 98 -1.08 6.57 23.91
N GLU A 99 -1.62 7.77 23.74
CA GLU A 99 -3.05 7.97 23.45
C GLU A 99 -3.41 7.42 22.06
N ILE A 100 -2.57 7.69 21.06
CA ILE A 100 -2.79 7.19 19.70
C ILE A 100 -2.70 5.66 19.67
N LYS A 101 -1.71 5.07 20.38
CA LYS A 101 -1.61 3.60 20.51
C LYS A 101 -2.88 2.99 21.07
N LYS A 102 -3.40 3.56 22.16
CA LYS A 102 -4.64 3.08 22.79
C LYS A 102 -5.79 3.10 21.79
N ARG A 103 -5.93 4.17 21.01
CA ARG A 103 -6.94 4.27 19.95
C ARG A 103 -6.82 3.15 18.91
N TYR A 104 -5.60 2.84 18.44
CA TYR A 104 -5.38 1.75 17.49
C TYR A 104 -5.68 0.37 18.07
N GLN A 105 -5.50 0.19 19.38
CA GLN A 105 -5.82 -1.07 20.07
C GLN A 105 -7.33 -1.25 20.28
N GLU A 106 -8.07 -0.16 20.53
CA GLU A 106 -9.52 -0.19 20.81
C GLU A 106 -10.37 -0.17 19.52
N ASP A 107 -9.90 0.51 18.47
CA ASP A 107 -10.60 0.62 17.20
C ASP A 107 -10.34 -0.62 16.32
N LYS A 108 -11.35 -1.49 16.23
CA LYS A 108 -11.31 -2.72 15.43
C LYS A 108 -10.99 -2.45 13.96
N GLY A 109 -11.51 -1.35 13.38
CA GLY A 109 -11.28 -1.03 11.97
C GLY A 109 -9.84 -0.60 11.72
N LEU A 110 -9.27 0.20 12.61
CA LEU A 110 -7.85 0.57 12.53
C LEU A 110 -6.93 -0.64 12.75
N ARG A 111 -7.27 -1.50 13.71
CA ARG A 111 -6.51 -2.74 13.95
C ARG A 111 -6.55 -3.67 12.74
N GLU A 112 -7.72 -3.81 12.10
CA GLU A 112 -7.87 -4.63 10.89
C GLU A 112 -7.05 -4.08 9.70
N GLN A 113 -6.93 -2.75 9.56
CA GLN A 113 -6.08 -2.15 8.54
C GLN A 113 -4.59 -2.51 8.73
N ILE A 114 -4.10 -2.45 9.97
CA ILE A 114 -2.72 -2.83 10.28
C ILE A 114 -2.51 -4.32 10.06
N TYR A 115 -3.47 -5.14 10.50
CA TYR A 115 -3.43 -6.58 10.29
C TYR A 115 -3.31 -6.94 8.81
N ASN A 116 -4.18 -6.38 7.97
CA ASN A 116 -4.16 -6.63 6.53
C ASN A 116 -2.86 -6.17 5.88
N LYS A 117 -2.28 -5.05 6.33
CA LYS A 117 -0.98 -4.59 5.84
C LYS A 117 0.14 -5.58 6.18
N ILE A 118 0.22 -6.05 7.42
CA ILE A 118 1.24 -7.02 7.83
C ILE A 118 1.04 -8.34 7.08
N LEU A 119 -0.21 -8.77 6.89
CA LEU A 119 -0.53 -9.97 6.13
C LEU A 119 -0.06 -9.87 4.68
N GLU A 120 -0.27 -8.72 4.04
CA GLU A 120 0.19 -8.42 2.67
C GLU A 120 1.74 -8.43 2.60
N ASP A 121 2.41 -7.79 3.55
CA ASP A 121 3.88 -7.77 3.63
C ASP A 121 4.45 -9.20 3.78
N LYS A 122 3.86 -10.03 4.65
CA LYS A 122 4.27 -11.45 4.83
C LYS A 122 4.01 -12.29 3.58
N ALA A 123 2.89 -12.06 2.89
CA ALA A 123 2.59 -12.75 1.64
C ALA A 123 3.57 -12.36 0.54
N LEU A 124 3.98 -11.08 0.49
CA LEU A 124 4.98 -10.60 -0.45
C LEU A 124 6.34 -11.27 -0.20
N ASP A 125 6.77 -11.36 1.06
CA ASP A 125 8.01 -12.05 1.41
C ASP A 125 7.98 -13.52 0.99
N LYS A 126 6.85 -14.21 1.22
CA LYS A 126 6.66 -15.59 0.75
C LYS A 126 6.66 -15.71 -0.76
N PHE A 127 6.07 -14.76 -1.47
CA PHE A 127 6.12 -14.71 -2.93
C PHE A 127 7.56 -14.56 -3.43
N ILE A 128 8.35 -13.67 -2.83
CA ILE A 128 9.76 -13.46 -3.19
C ILE A 128 10.59 -14.73 -2.93
N GLU A 129 10.42 -15.35 -1.75
CA GLU A 129 11.07 -16.62 -1.40
C GLU A 129 10.78 -17.72 -2.43
N LYS A 130 9.52 -17.85 -2.86
CA LYS A 130 9.08 -18.90 -3.80
C LYS A 130 9.41 -18.60 -5.26
N SER A 131 9.41 -17.32 -5.66
CA SER A 131 9.72 -16.92 -7.03
C SER A 131 11.21 -17.00 -7.36
N GLY A 132 12.07 -17.22 -6.36
CA GLY A 132 13.52 -17.19 -6.52
C GLY A 132 14.03 -15.82 -6.95
N ALA A 133 13.19 -14.78 -6.86
CA ALA A 133 13.56 -13.41 -7.14
C ALA A 133 14.60 -12.98 -6.11
N LYS A 134 15.86 -12.84 -6.53
CA LYS A 134 16.87 -12.19 -5.69
C LYS A 134 16.35 -10.81 -5.36
N GLN A 135 16.19 -10.49 -4.07
CA GLN A 135 16.06 -9.10 -3.62
C GLN A 135 17.17 -8.32 -4.30
N LYS A 136 16.83 -7.51 -5.31
CA LYS A 136 17.69 -6.39 -5.66
C LYS A 136 17.56 -5.48 -4.46
N GLU A 137 18.58 -5.49 -3.60
CA GLU A 137 18.75 -4.52 -2.55
C GLU A 137 18.82 -3.15 -3.26
N ILE A 138 17.67 -2.50 -3.38
CA ILE A 138 17.61 -1.18 -3.98
C ILE A 138 18.08 -0.24 -2.88
N ASP A 139 19.33 0.20 -2.99
CA ASP A 139 19.82 1.26 -2.11
C ASP A 139 18.98 2.54 -2.30
N TYR A 140 19.08 3.46 -1.35
CA TYR A 140 18.30 4.70 -1.36
C TYR A 140 18.48 5.50 -2.66
N LYS A 141 19.62 5.37 -3.35
CA LYS A 141 19.88 5.97 -4.67
C LYS A 141 19.09 5.29 -5.77
N GLY A 142 19.02 3.96 -5.79
CA GLY A 142 18.21 3.20 -6.74
C GLY A 142 16.71 3.47 -6.61
N ALA A 143 16.23 3.71 -5.38
CA ALA A 143 14.82 4.06 -5.14
C ALA A 143 14.48 5.45 -5.70
N LEU A 144 15.40 6.41 -5.57
CA LEU A 144 15.28 7.76 -6.14
C LEU A 144 15.36 7.75 -7.68
N GLU A 145 16.25 6.96 -8.27
CA GLU A 145 16.37 6.86 -9.74
C GLU A 145 15.16 6.20 -10.42
N LEU A 146 14.48 5.27 -9.74
CA LEU A 146 13.22 4.70 -10.22
C LEU A 146 12.10 5.75 -10.19
N SER A 147 12.08 6.63 -9.18
CA SER A 147 11.10 7.71 -9.09
C SER A 147 11.31 8.80 -10.15
N SER A 148 12.56 9.05 -10.57
CA SER A 148 12.88 10.04 -11.59
C SER A 148 12.61 9.55 -13.02
N LYS A 149 12.67 8.24 -13.27
CA LYS A 149 12.44 7.65 -14.60
C LYS A 149 10.97 7.51 -15.00
N VAL A 150 10.04 7.75 -14.07
CA VAL A 150 8.59 7.75 -14.35
C VAL A 150 8.10 9.13 -14.83
N ASN A 151 8.97 10.16 -14.78
CA ASN A 151 8.67 11.54 -15.20
C ASN A 151 9.36 11.99 -16.51
N THR A 152 9.75 11.05 -17.37
CA THR A 152 10.25 11.33 -18.74
C THR A 152 9.60 10.41 -19.73
#